data_AF-A0A401Z375-F1
#
_entry.id   AF-A0A401Z375-F1
#
_cell.length_a   1.000
_cell.length_b   1.000
_cell.length_c   1.000
_cell.angle_alpha   90.00
_cell.angle_beta   90.00
_cell.angle_gamma   90.00
#
_symmetry.space_group_name_H-M   'P 1'
#
loop_
_entity.id
_entity.type
_entity.pdbx_description
1 polymer ?
#
loop_
_entity_poly.entity_id
_entity_poly.type
_entity_poly.pdbx_seq_one_letter_code
_entity_poly.pdbx_strand_id
1 'polypeptide(L)'
;MASRYRTNKRVVGADLYNEVRRNITDDPNWGWGNDKDWQAASLLAGNRILTEANPDLLIIVEGINWTGIPLDGLPHGRPTLTPVRTLSHTLVDPNKLVYSAHFYGYTGPNHSGAYGTGETHDARYQDLTRDQLFAEIDRSAQYVTTDGQHHTAPVWISEFGTGAEETDPAARAWFTNFTDYLVARDLDFAYWPLLGWKGNGRGDSWALLRYDPDGVRGGILDDPNDWRAAAWTRLIGAAGRTGPIAPSARWNMLDLGSTDAQPSLRMRARPDWDSGARKGVCPDGERIIGLAHTGNRGLCTTIGGPDLGAPGADITVVRDESYVRDDWATGYTKLQCPTGMAITGYSVRGATVSAILCTRPAGAALGTRARTLWFDRGDNRPANSTDGTGGEFASGAYKGQCNADEYAAGVAFTRRVGSSGTPDALLCTRLA
;
A
#
# COMPACT_ATOMS: atom_id res chain seq x y z
N MET A 1 -6.58 -5.38 -22.09
CA MET A 1 -7.87 -4.93 -21.55
C MET A 1 -7.91 -3.43 -21.28
N ALA A 2 -7.00 -2.87 -20.45
CA ALA A 2 -6.98 -1.43 -20.13
C ALA A 2 -7.05 -0.49 -21.35
N SER A 3 -6.25 -0.73 -22.41
CA SER A 3 -6.30 0.09 -23.64
C SER A 3 -7.64 0.02 -24.36
N ARG A 4 -8.33 -1.13 -24.33
CA ARG A 4 -9.65 -1.34 -24.96
C ARG A 4 -10.71 -0.41 -24.37
N TYR A 5 -10.65 -0.18 -23.06
CA TYR A 5 -11.63 0.62 -22.33
C TYR A 5 -11.17 2.04 -22.04
N ARG A 6 -10.03 2.49 -22.60
CA ARG A 6 -9.41 3.79 -22.28
C ARG A 6 -10.34 5.00 -22.42
N THR A 7 -11.20 4.97 -23.43
CA THR A 7 -12.16 6.04 -23.73
C THR A 7 -13.49 5.90 -22.97
N ASN A 8 -13.74 4.77 -22.32
CA ASN A 8 -14.95 4.54 -21.54
C ASN A 8 -14.75 4.99 -20.08
N LYS A 9 -15.18 6.21 -19.77
CA LYS A 9 -15.05 6.81 -18.43
C LYS A 9 -15.92 6.15 -17.35
N ARG A 10 -16.78 5.19 -17.70
CA ARG A 10 -17.49 4.35 -16.73
C ARG A 10 -16.62 3.23 -16.16
N VAL A 11 -15.50 2.90 -16.82
CA VAL A 11 -14.51 1.96 -16.28
C VAL A 11 -13.54 2.76 -15.42
N VAL A 12 -13.73 2.70 -14.11
CA VAL A 12 -13.02 3.56 -13.14
C VAL A 12 -11.70 2.98 -12.67
N GLY A 13 -11.52 1.65 -12.77
CA GLY A 13 -10.31 0.99 -12.29
C GLY A 13 -10.06 -0.38 -12.91
N ALA A 14 -8.93 -0.96 -12.54
CA ALA A 14 -8.55 -2.33 -12.83
C ALA A 14 -8.24 -3.05 -11.52
N ASP A 15 -9.10 -4.00 -11.16
CA ASP A 15 -8.78 -5.01 -10.16
C ASP A 15 -7.85 -6.06 -10.77
N LEU A 16 -6.66 -6.17 -10.21
CA LEU A 16 -5.54 -6.82 -10.88
C LEU A 16 -5.63 -8.35 -10.84
N TYR A 17 -6.10 -8.92 -9.73
CA TYR A 17 -6.23 -10.36 -9.56
C TYR A 17 -7.16 -10.72 -8.41
N ASN A 18 -8.22 -11.47 -8.73
CA ASN A 18 -9.23 -11.90 -7.77
C ASN A 18 -8.73 -12.97 -6.81
N GLU A 19 -8.88 -12.74 -5.51
CA GLU A 19 -8.59 -13.65 -4.42
C GLU A 19 -7.21 -14.30 -4.51
N VAL A 20 -6.15 -13.50 -4.40
CA VAL A 20 -4.77 -13.99 -4.44
C VAL A 20 -4.56 -15.07 -3.38
N ARG A 21 -4.43 -16.32 -3.82
CA ARG A 21 -4.34 -17.47 -2.93
C ARG A 21 -3.44 -18.54 -3.51
N ARG A 22 -3.01 -19.42 -2.62
CA ARG A 22 -2.21 -20.58 -2.99
C ARG A 22 -2.86 -21.45 -4.06
N ASN A 23 -2.01 -22.13 -4.81
CA ASN A 23 -2.41 -23.31 -5.57
C ASN A 23 -2.01 -24.58 -4.79
N ILE A 24 -2.00 -25.74 -5.45
CA ILE A 24 -1.65 -27.02 -4.81
C ILE A 24 -0.20 -27.00 -4.26
N THR A 25 0.74 -26.39 -4.97
CA THR A 25 2.18 -26.49 -4.71
C THR A 25 2.83 -25.20 -4.19
N ASP A 26 2.19 -24.04 -4.37
CA ASP A 26 2.79 -22.73 -4.15
C ASP A 26 1.86 -21.80 -3.34
N ASP A 27 2.46 -21.04 -2.43
CA ASP A 27 1.83 -19.92 -1.73
C ASP A 27 2.24 -18.58 -2.36
N PRO A 28 1.29 -17.64 -2.54
CA PRO A 28 1.65 -16.25 -2.79
C PRO A 28 2.35 -15.65 -1.56
N ASN A 29 3.27 -14.73 -1.80
CA ASN A 29 3.93 -13.97 -0.74
C ASN A 29 3.92 -12.47 -1.06
N TRP A 30 4.53 -11.68 -0.17
CA TRP A 30 4.58 -10.23 -0.25
C TRP A 30 5.98 -9.74 0.10
N GLY A 31 6.71 -9.21 -0.88
CA GLY A 31 8.03 -8.60 -0.70
C GLY A 31 9.21 -9.56 -0.70
N TRP A 32 9.07 -10.82 -1.12
CA TRP A 32 10.20 -11.77 -1.19
C TRP A 32 11.03 -11.63 -2.47
N GLY A 33 10.55 -10.88 -3.47
CA GLY A 33 11.25 -10.66 -4.73
C GLY A 33 11.40 -11.90 -5.61
N ASN A 34 10.53 -12.91 -5.44
CA ASN A 34 10.50 -14.14 -6.24
C ASN A 34 9.29 -14.15 -7.20
N ASP A 35 9.08 -15.27 -7.89
CA ASP A 35 7.98 -15.45 -8.86
C ASP A 35 6.58 -15.58 -8.21
N LYS A 36 6.49 -15.62 -6.88
CA LYS A 36 5.25 -15.69 -6.10
C LYS A 36 4.94 -14.39 -5.35
N ASP A 37 5.75 -13.35 -5.55
CA ASP A 37 5.61 -12.07 -4.87
C ASP A 37 4.48 -11.23 -5.48
N TRP A 38 3.33 -11.23 -4.80
CA TRP A 38 2.17 -10.49 -5.24
C TRP A 38 2.40 -8.98 -5.21
N GLN A 39 3.16 -8.46 -4.24
CA GLN A 39 3.46 -7.04 -4.16
C GLN A 39 4.27 -6.58 -5.39
N ALA A 40 5.31 -7.33 -5.75
CA ALA A 40 6.13 -7.00 -6.91
C ALA A 40 5.33 -7.13 -8.22
N ALA A 41 4.52 -8.19 -8.35
CA ALA A 41 3.71 -8.44 -9.55
C ALA A 41 2.63 -7.36 -9.76
N SER A 42 1.90 -6.99 -8.71
CA SER A 42 0.85 -5.98 -8.77
C SER A 42 1.43 -4.56 -8.96
N LEU A 43 2.56 -4.23 -8.33
CA LEU A 43 3.29 -2.98 -8.58
C LEU A 43 3.72 -2.86 -10.05
N LEU A 44 4.27 -3.94 -10.62
CA LEU A 44 4.65 -3.98 -12.03
C LEU A 44 3.44 -3.80 -12.94
N ALA A 45 2.37 -4.57 -12.73
CA ALA A 45 1.16 -4.52 -13.54
C ALA A 45 0.50 -3.13 -13.48
N GLY A 46 0.34 -2.58 -12.28
CA GLY A 46 -0.23 -1.24 -12.07
C GLY A 46 0.56 -0.15 -12.79
N ASN A 47 1.89 -0.14 -12.62
CA ASN A 47 2.75 0.82 -13.30
C ASN A 47 2.63 0.73 -14.83
N ARG A 48 2.64 -0.48 -15.40
CA ARG A 48 2.48 -0.67 -16.85
C ARG A 48 1.11 -0.21 -17.35
N ILE A 49 0.05 -0.49 -16.60
CA ILE A 49 -1.30 0.02 -16.95
C ILE A 49 -1.27 1.54 -17.04
N LEU A 50 -0.72 2.22 -16.02
CA LEU A 50 -0.70 3.68 -15.95
C LEU A 50 0.19 4.32 -17.02
N THR A 51 1.34 3.72 -17.35
CA THR A 51 2.29 4.31 -18.30
C THR A 51 2.06 3.90 -19.75
N GLU A 52 1.58 2.68 -20.01
CA GLU A 52 1.52 2.11 -21.36
C GLU A 52 0.08 2.01 -21.91
N ALA A 53 -0.95 2.01 -21.06
CA ALA A 53 -2.31 1.67 -21.48
C ALA A 53 -3.37 2.74 -21.16
N ASN A 54 -3.61 3.03 -19.89
CA ASN A 54 -4.64 3.96 -19.46
C ASN A 54 -4.26 4.65 -18.13
N PRO A 55 -3.80 5.92 -18.17
CA PRO A 55 -3.41 6.66 -16.97
C PRO A 55 -4.61 7.10 -16.11
N ASP A 56 -5.84 6.96 -16.60
CA ASP A 56 -7.03 7.43 -15.88
C ASP A 56 -7.51 6.43 -14.82
N LEU A 57 -7.18 5.14 -14.97
CA LEU A 57 -7.68 4.07 -14.10
C LEU A 57 -7.10 4.15 -12.68
N LEU A 58 -7.96 3.85 -11.70
CA LEU A 58 -7.52 3.35 -10.41
C LEU A 58 -6.90 1.95 -10.58
N ILE A 59 -5.85 1.68 -9.82
CA ILE A 59 -5.21 0.37 -9.72
C ILE A 59 -5.63 -0.22 -8.38
N ILE A 60 -6.42 -1.28 -8.45
CA ILE A 60 -7.00 -1.95 -7.29
C ILE A 60 -6.15 -3.19 -6.99
N VAL A 61 -5.58 -3.24 -5.78
CA VAL A 61 -4.71 -4.32 -5.33
C VAL A 61 -5.37 -5.04 -4.17
N GLU A 62 -5.88 -6.24 -4.43
CA GLU A 62 -6.35 -7.12 -3.38
C GLU A 62 -5.24 -7.57 -2.43
N GLY A 63 -5.61 -7.85 -1.18
CA GLY A 63 -4.78 -8.57 -0.23
C GLY A 63 -4.56 -10.04 -0.59
N ILE A 64 -3.70 -10.72 0.17
CA ILE A 64 -3.54 -12.17 0.03
C ILE A 64 -4.68 -12.87 0.76
N ASN A 65 -5.52 -13.56 0.00
CA ASN A 65 -6.70 -14.27 0.46
C ASN A 65 -6.37 -15.55 1.24
N TRP A 66 -5.32 -16.29 0.87
CA TRP A 66 -4.94 -17.49 1.63
C TRP A 66 -3.50 -17.96 1.38
N THR A 67 -2.83 -18.38 2.44
CA THR A 67 -1.54 -19.09 2.42
C THR A 67 -1.57 -20.32 3.35
N GLY A 68 -0.70 -21.29 3.06
CA GLY A 68 -0.47 -22.47 3.90
C GLY A 68 -1.48 -23.60 3.72
N ILE A 69 -1.28 -24.67 4.50
CA ILE A 69 -2.07 -25.90 4.38
C ILE A 69 -3.26 -25.84 5.33
N PRO A 70 -4.52 -25.83 4.85
CA PRO A 70 -5.71 -25.75 5.70
C PRO A 70 -5.95 -27.10 6.41
N LEU A 71 -5.11 -27.40 7.40
CA LEU A 71 -5.20 -28.57 8.25
C LEU A 71 -4.74 -28.18 9.65
N ASP A 72 -5.49 -28.60 10.67
CA ASP A 72 -5.17 -28.28 12.06
C ASP A 72 -3.72 -28.64 12.42
N GLY A 73 -3.05 -27.71 13.09
CA GLY A 73 -1.67 -27.86 13.54
C GLY A 73 -0.60 -27.56 12.48
N LEU A 74 -0.98 -27.28 11.23
CA LEU A 74 -0.05 -26.76 10.22
C LEU A 74 -0.13 -25.22 10.13
N PRO A 75 0.91 -24.54 9.62
CA PRO A 75 0.83 -23.09 9.36
C PRO A 75 -0.11 -22.80 8.18
N HIS A 76 -1.13 -21.98 8.44
CA HIS A 76 -2.07 -21.45 7.44
C HIS A 76 -2.67 -20.13 7.92
N GLY A 77 -3.22 -19.37 6.97
CA GLY A 77 -3.99 -18.19 7.31
C GLY A 77 -4.32 -17.31 6.11
N ARG A 78 -5.03 -16.23 6.41
CA ARG A 78 -5.48 -15.20 5.49
C ARG A 78 -4.76 -13.89 5.85
N PRO A 79 -3.66 -13.55 5.16
CA PRO A 79 -2.95 -12.32 5.43
C PRO A 79 -3.78 -11.05 5.17
N THR A 80 -4.74 -11.09 4.23
CA THR A 80 -5.51 -9.93 3.76
C THR A 80 -4.54 -8.79 3.39
N LEU A 81 -4.67 -7.61 3.99
CA LEU A 81 -3.80 -6.46 3.76
C LEU A 81 -2.74 -6.30 4.87
N THR A 82 -2.57 -7.25 5.80
CA THR A 82 -1.58 -7.12 6.88
C THR A 82 -0.13 -6.85 6.41
N PRO A 83 0.36 -7.41 5.27
CA PRO A 83 1.73 -7.13 4.80
C PRO A 83 1.95 -5.67 4.35
N VAL A 84 0.88 -4.95 4.02
CA VAL A 84 0.94 -3.54 3.59
C VAL A 84 1.54 -2.64 4.68
N ARG A 85 1.41 -3.04 5.96
CA ARG A 85 1.95 -2.33 7.13
C ARG A 85 3.46 -2.18 7.07
N THR A 86 4.17 -3.12 6.44
CA THR A 86 5.64 -3.11 6.36
C THR A 86 6.15 -2.86 4.95
N LEU A 87 5.34 -3.15 3.93
CA LEU A 87 5.68 -2.89 2.53
C LEU A 87 4.44 -2.46 1.75
N SER A 88 4.29 -1.16 1.55
CA SER A 88 3.23 -0.57 0.72
C SER A 88 3.68 -0.38 -0.73
N HIS A 89 2.71 -0.22 -1.62
CA HIS A 89 2.94 0.17 -3.00
C HIS A 89 3.25 1.67 -3.10
N THR A 90 4.21 1.99 -3.96
CA THR A 90 4.37 3.34 -4.50
C THR A 90 4.36 3.24 -6.02
N LEU A 91 3.17 3.45 -6.59
CA LEU A 91 2.95 3.51 -8.04
C LEU A 91 3.63 4.76 -8.63
N VAL A 92 3.80 4.77 -9.94
CA VAL A 92 4.25 5.96 -10.70
C VAL A 92 3.32 7.16 -10.53
N ASP A 93 2.04 6.91 -10.24
CA ASP A 93 1.09 7.90 -9.73
C ASP A 93 0.46 7.33 -8.43
N PRO A 94 0.98 7.71 -7.25
CA PRO A 94 0.46 7.23 -5.98
C PRO A 94 -1.03 7.55 -5.75
N ASN A 95 -1.61 8.51 -6.47
CA ASN A 95 -3.02 8.87 -6.34
C ASN A 95 -3.96 7.86 -7.00
N LYS A 96 -3.43 6.86 -7.70
CA LYS A 96 -4.22 5.83 -8.38
C LYS A 96 -4.37 4.54 -7.59
N LEU A 97 -3.70 4.41 -6.45
CA LEU A 97 -3.73 3.18 -5.65
C LEU A 97 -5.02 3.07 -4.84
N VAL A 98 -5.65 1.91 -4.89
CA VAL A 98 -6.72 1.46 -3.98
C VAL A 98 -6.36 0.06 -3.52
N TYR A 99 -6.46 -0.21 -2.21
CA TYR A 99 -6.36 -1.59 -1.72
C TYR A 99 -7.75 -2.21 -1.61
N SER A 100 -7.82 -3.53 -1.74
CA SER A 100 -9.07 -4.26 -1.66
C SER A 100 -9.02 -5.48 -0.75
N ALA A 101 -10.14 -5.81 -0.11
CA ALA A 101 -10.25 -6.95 0.81
C ALA A 101 -11.63 -7.60 0.75
N HIS A 102 -11.67 -8.92 0.94
CA HIS A 102 -12.88 -9.74 0.93
C HIS A 102 -13.18 -10.30 2.32
N PHE A 103 -14.44 -10.31 2.71
CA PHE A 103 -14.88 -10.88 3.99
C PHE A 103 -16.19 -11.64 3.85
N TYR A 104 -16.18 -12.91 4.24
CA TYR A 104 -17.35 -13.79 4.24
C TYR A 104 -17.50 -14.49 5.59
N GLY A 105 -18.72 -14.54 6.14
CA GLY A 105 -18.98 -15.09 7.48
C GLY A 105 -18.41 -16.49 7.70
N TYR A 106 -18.46 -17.36 6.68
CA TYR A 106 -17.99 -18.73 6.73
C TYR A 106 -16.45 -18.89 6.65
N THR A 107 -15.74 -17.83 6.26
CA THR A 107 -14.26 -17.77 6.30
C THR A 107 -13.77 -17.19 7.61
N GLY A 108 -12.48 -17.20 7.88
CA GLY A 108 -11.88 -16.52 9.03
C GLY A 108 -10.41 -16.18 8.78
N PRO A 109 -9.73 -15.57 9.78
CA PRO A 109 -8.30 -15.26 9.67
C PRO A 109 -7.45 -16.52 9.49
N ASN A 110 -7.86 -17.64 10.10
CA ASN A 110 -7.24 -18.95 9.93
C ASN A 110 -8.23 -20.03 9.49
N HIS A 111 -9.44 -19.65 9.06
CA HIS A 111 -10.44 -20.59 8.53
C HIS A 111 -10.65 -20.35 7.03
N SER A 112 -10.42 -21.37 6.21
CA SER A 112 -10.47 -21.24 4.74
C SER A 112 -11.89 -21.03 4.21
N GLY A 113 -12.89 -21.45 4.98
CA GLY A 113 -14.28 -21.54 4.55
C GLY A 113 -14.68 -22.92 4.01
N ALA A 114 -13.76 -23.89 4.03
CA ALA A 114 -14.07 -25.27 3.70
C ALA A 114 -15.02 -25.89 4.75
N TYR A 115 -15.81 -26.86 4.30
CA TYR A 115 -16.64 -27.73 5.14
C TYR A 115 -16.29 -29.18 4.83
N GLY A 116 -16.12 -30.01 5.86
CA GLY A 116 -15.73 -31.41 5.71
C GLY A 116 -14.23 -31.61 5.50
N THR A 117 -13.83 -32.29 4.42
CA THR A 117 -12.40 -32.57 4.19
C THR A 117 -11.62 -31.29 3.90
N GLY A 118 -10.68 -30.95 4.79
CA GLY A 118 -9.90 -29.70 4.72
C GLY A 118 -10.51 -28.53 5.49
N GLU A 119 -11.57 -28.77 6.27
CA GLU A 119 -12.04 -27.86 7.32
C GLU A 119 -11.03 -27.83 8.47
N THR A 120 -10.73 -26.63 8.96
CA THR A 120 -9.94 -26.42 10.18
C THR A 120 -10.89 -26.06 11.33
N HIS A 121 -10.46 -26.26 12.57
CA HIS A 121 -11.27 -25.89 13.75
C HIS A 121 -10.99 -24.45 14.22
N ASP A 122 -10.40 -23.62 13.36
CA ASP A 122 -10.20 -22.20 13.61
C ASP A 122 -11.54 -21.43 13.56
N ALA A 123 -11.63 -20.33 14.32
CA ALA A 123 -12.82 -19.50 14.31
C ALA A 123 -13.06 -18.85 12.93
N ARG A 124 -14.29 -18.92 12.45
CA ARG A 124 -14.78 -18.15 11.30
C ARG A 124 -15.16 -16.75 11.75
N TYR A 125 -15.27 -15.81 10.83
CA TYR A 125 -15.73 -14.45 11.10
C TYR A 125 -17.14 -14.44 11.71
N GLN A 126 -18.00 -15.40 11.36
CA GLN A 126 -19.32 -15.55 11.97
C GLN A 126 -19.31 -16.09 13.40
N ASP A 127 -18.21 -16.71 13.83
CA ASP A 127 -18.06 -17.23 15.19
C ASP A 127 -17.49 -16.16 16.14
N LEU A 128 -16.98 -15.04 15.61
CA LEU A 128 -16.43 -13.94 16.39
C LEU A 128 -17.55 -13.11 17.04
N THR A 129 -17.29 -12.60 18.25
CA THR A 129 -18.13 -11.53 18.80
C THR A 129 -18.02 -10.27 17.94
N ARG A 130 -18.96 -9.34 18.08
CA ARG A 130 -18.94 -8.06 17.34
C ARG A 130 -17.61 -7.32 17.52
N ASP A 131 -17.12 -7.20 18.75
CA ASP A 131 -15.88 -6.48 19.04
C ASP A 131 -14.65 -7.21 18.47
N GLN A 132 -14.65 -8.54 18.51
CA GLN A 132 -13.60 -9.35 17.89
C GLN A 132 -13.59 -9.20 16.36
N LEU A 133 -14.76 -9.23 15.72
CA LEU A 133 -14.90 -8.99 14.28
C LEU A 133 -14.41 -7.60 13.90
N PHE A 134 -14.76 -6.57 14.68
CA PHE A 134 -14.34 -5.19 14.41
C PHE A 134 -12.82 -5.05 14.55
N ALA A 135 -12.23 -5.58 15.62
CA ALA A 135 -10.80 -5.57 15.84
C ALA A 135 -10.04 -6.36 14.74
N GLU A 136 -10.63 -7.43 14.25
CA GLU A 136 -10.10 -8.23 13.15
C GLU A 136 -10.05 -7.46 11.83
N ILE A 137 -11.13 -6.75 11.47
CA ILE A 137 -11.16 -5.96 10.23
C ILE A 137 -10.26 -4.73 10.36
N ASP A 138 -10.25 -4.07 11.54
CA ASP A 138 -9.34 -2.97 11.87
C ASP A 138 -7.87 -3.42 11.63
N ARG A 139 -7.45 -4.57 12.17
CA ARG A 139 -6.05 -5.04 12.08
C ARG A 139 -5.66 -5.58 10.69
N SER A 140 -6.60 -6.16 9.95
CA SER A 140 -6.32 -6.90 8.71
C SER A 140 -6.57 -6.11 7.43
N ALA A 141 -7.39 -5.05 7.48
CA ALA A 141 -7.71 -4.24 6.31
C ALA A 141 -7.85 -2.73 6.61
N GLN A 142 -8.73 -2.34 7.54
CA GLN A 142 -9.14 -0.93 7.67
C GLN A 142 -8.00 -0.01 8.11
N TYR A 143 -7.00 -0.49 8.88
CA TYR A 143 -5.85 0.33 9.27
C TYR A 143 -5.12 1.00 8.09
N VAL A 144 -5.24 0.47 6.87
CA VAL A 144 -4.65 1.03 5.65
C VAL A 144 -5.16 2.46 5.38
N THR A 145 -6.36 2.81 5.84
CA THR A 145 -6.91 4.17 5.71
C THR A 145 -6.39 5.14 6.79
N THR A 146 -5.46 4.71 7.64
CA THR A 146 -4.90 5.58 8.71
C THR A 146 -4.02 6.66 8.08
N ASP A 147 -4.38 7.92 8.31
CA ASP A 147 -3.69 9.07 7.72
C ASP A 147 -2.21 9.18 8.14
N GLY A 148 -1.41 9.70 7.20
CA GLY A 148 -0.01 10.06 7.44
C GLY A 148 0.92 8.86 7.61
N GLN A 149 0.54 7.68 7.13
CA GLN A 149 1.36 6.48 7.04
C GLN A 149 1.86 6.25 5.61
N HIS A 150 3.00 5.57 5.41
CA HIS A 150 3.47 5.20 4.07
C HIS A 150 2.51 4.27 3.30
N HIS A 151 1.57 3.67 4.02
CA HIS A 151 0.53 2.79 3.47
C HIS A 151 -0.83 3.47 3.30
N THR A 152 -0.95 4.76 3.60
CA THR A 152 -2.24 5.47 3.56
C THR A 152 -2.84 5.40 2.16
N ALA A 153 -3.97 4.71 2.02
CA ALA A 153 -4.71 4.59 0.77
C ALA A 153 -6.19 4.26 1.04
N PRO A 154 -7.10 4.53 0.06
CA PRO A 154 -8.46 4.03 0.13
C PRO A 154 -8.48 2.50 0.21
N VAL A 155 -9.45 1.97 0.97
CA VAL A 155 -9.77 0.55 1.05
C VAL A 155 -11.17 0.33 0.52
N TRP A 156 -11.29 -0.54 -0.49
CA TRP A 156 -12.57 -1.01 -1.01
C TRP A 156 -12.83 -2.42 -0.50
N ILE A 157 -13.97 -2.66 0.13
CA ILE A 157 -14.42 -4.02 0.44
C ILE A 157 -15.11 -4.57 -0.81
N SER A 158 -14.33 -5.13 -1.74
CA SER A 158 -14.83 -5.54 -3.07
C SER A 158 -15.75 -6.75 -3.03
N GLU A 159 -15.70 -7.57 -1.98
CA GLU A 159 -16.62 -8.69 -1.81
C GLU A 159 -17.01 -8.96 -0.36
N PHE A 160 -18.32 -9.06 -0.15
CA PHE A 160 -18.96 -9.68 1.01
C PHE A 160 -20.39 -10.09 0.60
N GLY A 161 -20.98 -11.07 1.28
CA GLY A 161 -22.31 -11.53 0.94
C GLY A 161 -22.82 -12.66 1.84
N THR A 162 -24.11 -12.94 1.72
CA THR A 162 -24.79 -14.07 2.39
C THR A 162 -26.12 -14.36 1.69
N GLY A 163 -26.55 -15.62 1.71
CA GLY A 163 -27.77 -16.08 1.06
C GLY A 163 -29.07 -15.58 1.71
N ALA A 164 -30.11 -15.31 0.92
CA ALA A 164 -31.46 -15.00 1.39
C ALA A 164 -32.10 -16.14 2.18
N GLU A 165 -31.70 -17.38 1.89
CA GLU A 165 -32.09 -18.63 2.51
C GLU A 165 -31.24 -19.00 3.73
N GLU A 166 -30.17 -18.26 4.03
CA GLU A 166 -29.35 -18.49 5.22
C GLU A 166 -30.25 -18.52 6.46
N THR A 167 -30.09 -19.51 7.34
CA THR A 167 -30.89 -19.69 8.55
C THR A 167 -30.05 -19.76 9.82
N ASP A 168 -28.73 -19.94 9.71
CA ASP A 168 -27.82 -19.95 10.85
C ASP A 168 -27.85 -18.57 11.54
N PRO A 169 -28.26 -18.51 12.83
CA PRO A 169 -28.25 -17.27 13.59
C PRO A 169 -26.88 -16.58 13.62
N ALA A 170 -25.77 -17.33 13.64
CA ALA A 170 -24.42 -16.78 13.65
C ALA A 170 -24.08 -16.08 12.33
N ALA A 171 -24.35 -16.73 11.19
CA ALA A 171 -24.14 -16.14 9.86
C ALA A 171 -25.02 -14.89 9.64
N ARG A 172 -26.28 -14.91 10.10
CA ARG A 172 -27.17 -13.73 10.02
C ARG A 172 -26.69 -12.59 10.92
N ALA A 173 -26.22 -12.90 12.13
CA ALA A 173 -25.65 -11.92 13.04
C ALA A 173 -24.36 -11.31 12.47
N TRP A 174 -23.50 -12.12 11.85
CA TRP A 174 -22.31 -11.65 11.13
C TRP A 174 -22.65 -10.63 10.07
N PHE A 175 -23.62 -10.90 9.19
CA PHE A 175 -24.01 -9.95 8.14
C PHE A 175 -24.45 -8.61 8.72
N THR A 176 -25.26 -8.66 9.79
CA THR A 176 -25.69 -7.44 10.49
C THR A 176 -24.51 -6.68 11.10
N ASN A 177 -23.62 -7.37 11.82
CA ASN A 177 -22.44 -6.75 12.44
C ASN A 177 -21.47 -6.19 11.38
N PHE A 178 -21.25 -6.90 10.28
CA PHE A 178 -20.34 -6.49 9.22
C PHE A 178 -20.87 -5.25 8.48
N THR A 179 -22.15 -5.23 8.11
CA THR A 179 -22.76 -4.03 7.50
C THR A 179 -22.74 -2.83 8.46
N ASP A 180 -23.00 -3.04 9.75
CA ASP A 180 -22.86 -1.99 10.76
C ASP A 180 -21.40 -1.48 10.87
N TYR A 181 -20.40 -2.35 10.69
CA TYR A 181 -18.99 -1.96 10.66
C TYR A 181 -18.68 -1.06 9.47
N LEU A 182 -19.14 -1.43 8.26
CA LEU A 182 -18.96 -0.62 7.06
C LEU A 182 -19.55 0.79 7.25
N VAL A 183 -20.74 0.88 7.84
CA VAL A 183 -21.37 2.16 8.20
C VAL A 183 -20.53 2.93 9.22
N ALA A 184 -20.09 2.28 10.30
CA ALA A 184 -19.35 2.92 11.38
C ALA A 184 -17.96 3.43 10.96
N ARG A 185 -17.39 2.86 9.90
CA ARG A 185 -16.06 3.21 9.37
C ARG A 185 -16.10 3.99 8.07
N ASP A 186 -17.28 4.23 7.50
CA ASP A 186 -17.46 4.88 6.19
C ASP A 186 -16.61 4.21 5.10
N LEU A 187 -16.68 2.87 5.01
CA LEU A 187 -15.91 2.08 4.05
C LEU A 187 -16.69 1.87 2.76
N ASP A 188 -16.03 2.14 1.63
CA ASP A 188 -16.53 1.81 0.30
C ASP A 188 -16.62 0.29 0.11
N PHE A 189 -17.64 -0.18 -0.62
CA PHE A 189 -17.90 -1.62 -0.76
C PHE A 189 -18.51 -2.03 -2.11
N ALA A 190 -18.48 -3.33 -2.38
CA ALA A 190 -19.32 -4.00 -3.36
C ALA A 190 -19.86 -5.32 -2.77
N TYR A 191 -21.12 -5.61 -3.07
CA TYR A 191 -21.79 -6.82 -2.60
C TYR A 191 -21.67 -7.94 -3.62
N TRP A 192 -21.36 -9.15 -3.15
CA TRP A 192 -21.24 -10.32 -4.01
C TRP A 192 -22.41 -11.32 -3.87
N PRO A 193 -23.16 -11.60 -4.96
CA PRO A 193 -23.30 -10.81 -6.18
C PRO A 193 -24.48 -9.83 -6.11
N LEU A 194 -24.40 -8.73 -6.86
CA LEU A 194 -25.57 -7.84 -7.05
C LEU A 194 -26.67 -8.55 -7.86
N LEU A 195 -26.30 -9.28 -8.91
CA LEU A 195 -27.20 -9.89 -9.88
C LEU A 195 -26.97 -11.40 -9.97
N GLY A 196 -28.05 -12.17 -9.90
CA GLY A 196 -28.06 -13.61 -10.09
C GLY A 196 -29.24 -14.10 -10.93
N TRP A 197 -29.34 -15.42 -11.09
CA TRP A 197 -30.38 -16.09 -11.87
C TRP A 197 -31.22 -17.03 -11.02
N LYS A 198 -32.53 -17.12 -11.29
CA LYS A 198 -33.47 -18.05 -10.66
C LYS A 198 -34.17 -18.90 -11.70
N GLY A 199 -33.80 -20.16 -11.86
CA GLY A 199 -34.42 -21.09 -12.82
C GLY A 199 -34.66 -22.49 -12.24
N ASN A 200 -35.75 -23.15 -12.64
CA ASN A 200 -36.08 -24.54 -12.24
C ASN A 200 -36.13 -24.77 -10.71
N GLY A 201 -36.64 -23.80 -9.95
CA GLY A 201 -36.73 -23.89 -8.48
C GLY A 201 -35.38 -23.79 -7.75
N ARG A 202 -34.29 -23.51 -8.46
CA ARG A 202 -32.96 -23.21 -7.92
C ARG A 202 -32.62 -21.76 -8.27
N GLY A 203 -32.05 -21.02 -7.34
CA GLY A 203 -31.67 -19.63 -7.59
C GLY A 203 -30.40 -19.28 -6.86
N ASP A 204 -29.68 -18.32 -7.42
CA ASP A 204 -28.58 -17.64 -6.76
C ASP A 204 -29.18 -16.80 -5.62
N SER A 205 -29.32 -17.46 -4.48
CA SER A 205 -29.88 -16.91 -3.26
C SER A 205 -28.95 -15.90 -2.59
N TRP A 206 -27.67 -15.93 -2.94
CA TRP A 206 -26.68 -14.94 -2.54
C TRP A 206 -26.95 -13.60 -3.22
N ALA A 207 -27.45 -13.62 -4.46
CA ALA A 207 -27.73 -12.39 -5.18
C ALA A 207 -28.71 -11.45 -4.43
N LEU A 208 -28.41 -10.15 -4.47
CA LEU A 208 -29.37 -9.12 -4.01
C LEU A 208 -30.59 -9.08 -4.92
N LEU A 209 -30.37 -9.13 -6.23
CA LEU A 209 -31.41 -9.17 -7.25
C LEU A 209 -31.25 -10.43 -8.11
N ARG A 210 -32.36 -11.06 -8.47
CA ARG A 210 -32.39 -12.27 -9.28
C ARG A 210 -33.42 -12.14 -10.38
N TYR A 211 -33.10 -12.64 -11.57
CA TYR A 211 -34.02 -12.70 -12.70
C TYR A 211 -34.33 -14.16 -13.04
N ASP A 212 -35.57 -14.44 -13.41
CA ASP A 212 -35.98 -15.75 -13.92
C ASP A 212 -35.93 -15.83 -15.46
N PRO A 213 -36.15 -17.01 -16.08
CA PRO A 213 -36.18 -17.17 -17.54
C PRO A 213 -37.11 -16.24 -18.29
N ASP A 214 -38.18 -15.78 -17.65
CA ASP A 214 -39.16 -14.88 -18.23
C ASP A 214 -38.80 -13.40 -18.00
N GLY A 215 -37.68 -13.13 -17.33
CA GLY A 215 -37.16 -11.79 -17.04
C GLY A 215 -37.80 -11.14 -15.81
N VAL A 216 -38.52 -11.89 -14.98
CA VAL A 216 -39.13 -11.37 -13.75
C VAL A 216 -38.06 -11.19 -12.69
N ARG A 217 -37.95 -9.96 -12.17
CA ARG A 217 -37.05 -9.62 -11.05
C ARG A 217 -37.65 -10.09 -9.73
N GLY A 218 -36.80 -10.61 -8.85
CA GLY A 218 -37.06 -10.72 -7.42
C GLY A 218 -35.79 -10.42 -6.61
N GLY A 219 -35.88 -10.58 -5.30
CA GLY A 219 -34.74 -10.37 -4.39
C GLY A 219 -35.05 -9.31 -3.35
N ILE A 220 -34.00 -8.69 -2.81
CA ILE A 220 -34.05 -7.82 -1.62
C ILE A 220 -34.95 -6.60 -1.78
N LEU A 221 -35.24 -6.18 -3.02
CA LEU A 221 -36.13 -5.06 -3.33
C LEU A 221 -37.61 -5.46 -3.52
N ASP A 222 -37.87 -6.75 -3.77
CA ASP A 222 -39.20 -7.26 -4.16
C ASP A 222 -39.77 -8.26 -3.15
N ASP A 223 -38.92 -8.88 -2.32
CA ASP A 223 -39.29 -9.89 -1.34
C ASP A 223 -39.39 -9.27 0.07
N PRO A 224 -40.60 -9.07 0.62
CA PRO A 224 -40.75 -8.47 1.94
C PRO A 224 -40.22 -9.36 3.08
N ASN A 225 -39.89 -10.62 2.80
CA ASN A 225 -39.36 -11.57 3.77
C ASN A 225 -37.83 -11.74 3.68
N ASP A 226 -37.15 -11.02 2.78
CA ASP A 226 -35.68 -11.05 2.72
C ASP A 226 -35.11 -10.42 4.00
N TRP A 227 -34.62 -11.27 4.90
CA TRP A 227 -34.13 -10.87 6.21
C TRP A 227 -32.93 -9.91 6.14
N ARG A 228 -32.21 -9.88 5.00
CA ARG A 228 -31.07 -8.99 4.76
C ARG A 228 -31.50 -7.54 4.57
N ALA A 229 -32.76 -7.28 4.19
CA ALA A 229 -33.25 -5.98 3.73
C ALA A 229 -33.03 -4.84 4.74
N ALA A 230 -33.25 -5.10 6.03
CA ALA A 230 -33.08 -4.07 7.06
C ALA A 230 -31.62 -3.62 7.20
N ALA A 231 -30.66 -4.57 7.22
CA ALA A 231 -29.24 -4.27 7.29
C ALA A 231 -28.74 -3.61 5.99
N TRP A 232 -29.16 -4.12 4.83
CA TRP A 232 -28.85 -3.55 3.53
C TRP A 232 -29.33 -2.11 3.40
N THR A 233 -30.59 -1.83 3.77
CA THR A 233 -31.17 -0.47 3.70
C THR A 233 -30.42 0.52 4.59
N ARG A 234 -30.00 0.09 5.79
CA ARG A 234 -29.15 0.92 6.66
C ARG A 234 -27.81 1.21 6.02
N LEU A 235 -27.17 0.21 5.40
CA LEU A 235 -25.87 0.37 4.76
C LEU A 235 -25.93 1.37 3.60
N ILE A 236 -26.86 1.18 2.65
CA ILE A 236 -26.95 2.07 1.47
C ILE A 236 -27.56 3.44 1.79
N GLY A 237 -28.26 3.57 2.92
CA GLY A 237 -28.86 4.81 3.39
C GLY A 237 -27.99 5.57 4.40
N ALA A 238 -26.84 5.02 4.80
CA ALA A 238 -25.95 5.66 5.75
C ALA A 238 -25.34 6.94 5.16
N ALA A 239 -25.20 7.96 5.99
CA ALA A 239 -24.46 9.16 5.61
C ALA A 239 -22.96 8.85 5.64
N GLY A 240 -22.28 9.12 4.53
CA GLY A 240 -20.82 9.01 4.39
C GLY A 240 -20.20 10.30 3.87
N ARG A 241 -18.88 10.34 3.78
CA ARG A 241 -18.19 11.44 3.10
C ARG A 241 -18.57 11.42 1.61
N THR A 242 -18.91 12.58 1.07
CA THR A 242 -19.30 12.72 -0.35
C THR A 242 -18.53 13.84 -1.03
N GLY A 243 -18.44 13.78 -2.36
CA GLY A 243 -17.72 14.76 -3.17
C GLY A 243 -16.20 14.62 -3.07
N PRO A 244 -15.44 15.64 -3.50
CA PRO A 244 -13.99 15.64 -3.43
C PRO A 244 -13.49 15.57 -1.99
N ILE A 245 -12.72 14.53 -1.67
CA ILE A 245 -12.07 14.38 -0.36
C ILE A 245 -10.70 15.04 -0.43
N ALA A 246 -10.38 15.86 0.58
CA ALA A 246 -9.08 16.52 0.67
C ALA A 246 -7.96 15.45 0.72
N PRO A 247 -6.92 15.56 -0.12
CA PRO A 247 -5.79 14.63 -0.06
C PRO A 247 -5.10 14.71 1.31
N SER A 248 -4.78 13.55 1.89
CA SER A 248 -3.96 13.49 3.10
C SER A 248 -2.48 13.69 2.79
N ALA A 249 -1.71 13.98 3.85
CA ALA A 249 -0.26 14.13 3.79
C ALA A 249 0.39 12.87 3.17
N ARG A 250 1.16 13.04 2.10
CA ARG A 250 1.72 11.92 1.33
C ARG A 250 3.05 11.45 1.91
N TRP A 251 3.12 10.13 2.08
CA TRP A 251 4.30 9.39 2.48
C TRP A 251 4.40 8.17 1.58
N ASN A 252 5.53 8.02 0.89
CA ASN A 252 5.72 6.92 -0.06
C ASN A 252 7.00 6.16 0.28
N MET A 253 6.91 4.84 0.33
CA MET A 253 8.05 3.98 0.61
C MET A 253 8.79 3.65 -0.70
N LEU A 254 10.12 3.60 -0.63
CA LEU A 254 10.95 3.00 -1.67
C LEU A 254 11.53 1.68 -1.17
N ASP A 255 11.49 0.65 -2.02
CA ASP A 255 12.04 -0.67 -1.74
C ASP A 255 13.06 -1.11 -2.80
N LEU A 256 14.34 -1.15 -2.43
CA LEU A 256 15.42 -1.63 -3.30
C LEU A 256 15.92 -3.02 -2.84
N GLY A 257 15.09 -3.78 -2.14
CA GLY A 257 15.43 -5.10 -1.60
C GLY A 257 15.72 -6.13 -2.71
N SER A 258 15.00 -6.05 -3.82
CA SER A 258 15.10 -6.98 -4.97
C SER A 258 15.38 -6.25 -6.29
N THR A 259 14.74 -5.12 -6.56
CA THR A 259 14.78 -4.41 -7.86
C THR A 259 14.91 -2.88 -7.68
N ASP A 260 14.79 -2.11 -8.76
CA ASP A 260 14.66 -0.66 -8.74
C ASP A 260 13.28 -0.23 -8.21
N ALA A 261 13.23 0.82 -7.38
CA ALA A 261 12.00 1.50 -6.98
C ALA A 261 11.98 2.91 -7.60
N GLN A 262 11.48 3.02 -8.82
CA GLN A 262 11.52 4.28 -9.57
C GLN A 262 10.11 4.76 -9.97
N PRO A 263 9.29 5.26 -9.04
CA PRO A 263 8.00 5.89 -9.35
C PRO A 263 8.10 7.23 -10.11
N SER A 264 9.22 7.95 -10.08
CA SER A 264 9.39 9.17 -10.89
C SER A 264 9.28 8.88 -12.40
N LEU A 265 8.24 9.43 -13.05
CA LEU A 265 8.06 9.38 -14.50
C LEU A 265 9.17 10.16 -15.21
N ARG A 266 9.56 11.31 -14.64
CA ARG A 266 10.68 12.12 -15.15
C ARG A 266 11.98 11.34 -15.23
N MET A 267 12.32 10.56 -14.21
CA MET A 267 13.54 9.76 -14.21
C MET A 267 13.41 8.49 -15.06
N ARG A 268 12.22 7.89 -15.18
CA ARG A 268 11.97 6.77 -16.11
C ARG A 268 12.20 7.15 -17.59
N ALA A 269 11.99 8.41 -17.93
CA ALA A 269 12.25 8.94 -19.27
C ALA A 269 13.73 9.23 -19.56
N ARG A 270 14.64 8.98 -18.60
CA ARG A 270 16.08 9.23 -18.75
C ARG A 270 16.87 7.92 -18.78
N PRO A 271 18.11 7.95 -19.34
CA PRO A 271 19.01 6.81 -19.23
C PRO A 271 19.30 6.42 -17.79
N ASP A 272 19.73 5.17 -17.60
CA ASP A 272 20.20 4.68 -16.30
C ASP A 272 21.30 5.60 -15.74
N TRP A 273 21.02 6.16 -14.57
CA TRP A 273 21.87 7.17 -13.95
C TRP A 273 22.92 6.57 -13.01
N ASP A 274 22.90 5.26 -12.71
CA ASP A 274 23.96 4.58 -11.97
C ASP A 274 24.02 3.09 -12.35
N SER A 275 24.64 2.83 -13.50
CA SER A 275 24.66 1.52 -14.13
C SER A 275 25.15 0.40 -13.21
N GLY A 276 24.37 -0.68 -13.11
CA GLY A 276 24.64 -1.84 -12.27
C GLY A 276 24.35 -1.64 -10.78
N ALA A 277 23.79 -0.49 -10.38
CA ALA A 277 23.22 -0.28 -9.05
C ALA A 277 21.69 -0.40 -9.10
N ARG A 278 21.08 -0.79 -7.97
CA ARG A 278 19.64 -0.63 -7.77
C ARG A 278 19.34 0.81 -7.38
N LYS A 279 18.25 1.37 -7.90
CA LYS A 279 17.94 2.81 -7.84
C LYS A 279 16.55 3.03 -7.25
N GLY A 280 16.49 3.95 -6.31
CA GLY A 280 15.28 4.46 -5.67
C GLY A 280 15.10 5.91 -6.05
N VAL A 281 13.94 6.30 -6.58
CA VAL A 281 13.63 7.71 -6.85
C VAL A 281 12.20 7.99 -6.42
N CYS A 282 11.99 8.99 -5.58
CA CYS A 282 10.64 9.37 -5.13
C CYS A 282 9.72 9.72 -6.32
N PRO A 283 8.39 9.63 -6.15
CA PRO A 283 7.44 10.20 -7.12
C PRO A 283 7.79 11.64 -7.50
N ASP A 284 7.41 12.07 -8.70
CA ASP A 284 7.69 13.44 -9.13
C ASP A 284 7.00 14.44 -8.18
N GLY A 285 7.74 15.44 -7.71
CA GLY A 285 7.29 16.37 -6.67
C GLY A 285 7.77 16.05 -5.25
N GLU A 286 8.25 14.83 -5.00
CA GLU A 286 8.64 14.37 -3.66
C GLU A 286 10.16 14.37 -3.44
N ARG A 287 10.55 14.42 -2.15
CA ARG A 287 11.94 14.29 -1.70
C ARG A 287 12.12 13.11 -0.77
N ILE A 288 13.34 12.59 -0.70
CA ILE A 288 13.75 11.69 0.38
C ILE A 288 13.72 12.46 1.69
N ILE A 289 13.03 11.90 2.67
CA ILE A 289 12.96 12.43 4.04
C ILE A 289 13.53 11.45 5.07
N GLY A 290 13.58 10.16 4.74
CA GLY A 290 14.20 9.15 5.59
C GLY A 290 14.82 8.00 4.82
N LEU A 291 15.81 7.37 5.45
CA LEU A 291 16.48 6.16 4.98
C LEU A 291 16.61 5.16 6.12
N ALA A 292 16.57 3.88 5.77
CA ALA A 292 16.86 2.80 6.69
C ALA A 292 18.36 2.49 6.71
N HIS A 293 18.87 2.10 7.88
CA HIS A 293 20.23 1.62 8.06
C HIS A 293 20.45 0.31 7.32
N THR A 294 19.46 -0.59 7.30
CA THR A 294 19.52 -1.86 6.57
C THR A 294 18.23 -2.11 5.78
N GLY A 295 18.24 -3.07 4.87
CA GLY A 295 17.06 -3.43 4.06
C GLY A 295 16.75 -2.51 2.87
N ASN A 296 17.62 -1.52 2.60
CA ASN A 296 17.54 -0.62 1.44
C ASN A 296 16.21 0.14 1.29
N ARG A 297 15.57 0.49 2.41
CA ARG A 297 14.30 1.23 2.41
C ARG A 297 14.51 2.74 2.45
N GLY A 298 13.61 3.46 1.79
CA GLY A 298 13.55 4.92 1.81
C GLY A 298 12.13 5.40 2.03
N LEU A 299 12.01 6.63 2.52
CA LEU A 299 10.74 7.33 2.71
C LEU A 299 10.76 8.64 1.95
N CYS A 300 9.69 8.89 1.21
CA CYS A 300 9.46 10.07 0.41
C CYS A 300 8.29 10.87 0.96
N THR A 301 8.32 12.20 0.80
CA THR A 301 7.20 13.07 1.16
C THR A 301 7.15 14.36 0.34
N THR A 302 5.95 14.92 0.23
CA THR A 302 5.71 16.29 -0.24
C THR A 302 5.64 17.30 0.92
N ILE A 303 5.51 16.86 2.17
CA ILE A 303 5.14 17.72 3.30
C ILE A 303 6.23 18.75 3.59
N GLY A 304 5.82 20.01 3.77
CA GLY A 304 6.66 21.13 4.17
C GLY A 304 7.66 21.62 3.11
N GLY A 305 7.89 20.84 2.04
CA GLY A 305 8.92 21.11 1.05
C GLY A 305 8.39 21.79 -0.22
N PRO A 306 9.28 22.43 -1.00
CA PRO A 306 8.92 22.95 -2.32
C PRO A 306 8.60 21.80 -3.28
N ASP A 307 7.78 22.09 -4.29
CA ASP A 307 7.50 21.16 -5.37
C ASP A 307 8.77 20.90 -6.21
N LEU A 308 9.23 19.64 -6.20
CA LEU A 308 10.40 19.17 -6.95
C LEU A 308 10.06 18.56 -8.32
N GLY A 309 8.77 18.59 -8.70
CA GLY A 309 8.24 18.02 -9.94
C GLY A 309 8.19 19.00 -11.10
N ALA A 310 8.52 20.27 -10.87
CA ALA A 310 8.47 21.32 -11.89
C ALA A 310 9.31 20.97 -13.15
N PRO A 311 8.77 21.19 -14.37
CA PRO A 311 9.52 21.01 -15.60
C PRO A 311 10.82 21.82 -15.59
N GLY A 312 11.94 21.19 -15.95
CA GLY A 312 13.25 21.85 -16.02
C GLY A 312 14.04 21.90 -14.70
N ALA A 313 13.56 21.28 -13.62
CA ALA A 313 14.35 21.15 -12.39
C ALA A 313 15.69 20.44 -12.67
N ASP A 314 16.80 21.11 -12.32
CA ASP A 314 18.16 20.59 -12.49
C ASP A 314 18.36 19.32 -11.66
N ILE A 315 19.03 18.33 -12.25
CA ILE A 315 19.32 17.05 -11.63
C ILE A 315 20.83 16.82 -11.63
N THR A 316 21.37 16.42 -10.48
CA THR A 316 22.78 16.07 -10.32
C THR A 316 22.88 14.69 -9.64
N VAL A 317 23.70 13.81 -10.20
CA VAL A 317 24.06 12.55 -9.55
C VAL A 317 25.39 12.73 -8.83
N VAL A 318 25.41 12.48 -7.52
CA VAL A 318 26.60 12.62 -6.67
C VAL A 318 27.12 11.24 -6.28
N ARG A 319 28.41 11.00 -6.53
CA ARG A 319 29.09 9.71 -6.30
C ARG A 319 30.28 9.78 -5.35
N ASP A 320 30.69 10.99 -4.99
CA ASP A 320 31.85 11.27 -4.18
C ASP A 320 31.62 12.51 -3.31
N GLU A 321 32.68 12.94 -2.61
CA GLU A 321 32.65 14.05 -1.67
C GLU A 321 32.80 15.44 -2.34
N SER A 322 32.67 15.57 -3.68
CA SER A 322 32.94 16.83 -4.40
C SER A 322 32.10 18.03 -3.96
N TYR A 323 30.95 17.79 -3.33
CA TYR A 323 30.04 18.82 -2.84
C TYR A 323 30.01 18.94 -1.30
N VAL A 324 30.86 18.19 -0.61
CA VAL A 324 31.00 18.25 0.85
C VAL A 324 31.75 19.52 1.24
N ARG A 325 31.16 20.31 2.13
CA ARG A 325 31.74 21.61 2.56
C ARG A 325 32.44 21.51 3.90
N ASP A 326 31.83 20.76 4.80
CA ASP A 326 32.25 20.58 6.19
C ASP A 326 32.24 19.09 6.49
N ASP A 327 33.10 18.65 7.40
CA ASP A 327 33.13 17.25 7.83
C ASP A 327 32.01 16.94 8.83
N TRP A 328 30.77 16.94 8.35
CA TRP A 328 29.56 16.76 9.17
C TRP A 328 29.35 15.32 9.68
N ALA A 329 30.18 14.37 9.23
CA ALA A 329 30.22 12.99 9.68
C ALA A 329 31.67 12.47 9.67
N THR A 330 32.44 12.90 10.68
CA THR A 330 33.87 12.60 10.77
C THR A 330 34.19 11.12 10.73
N GLY A 331 35.09 10.75 9.81
CA GLY A 331 35.54 9.38 9.61
C GLY A 331 34.67 8.55 8.64
N TYR A 332 33.61 9.11 8.08
CA TYR A 332 32.72 8.47 7.11
C TYR A 332 32.86 9.11 5.73
N THR A 333 32.52 8.34 4.69
CA THR A 333 32.34 8.87 3.34
C THR A 333 30.98 9.56 3.26
N LYS A 334 30.93 10.74 2.66
CA LYS A 334 29.73 11.59 2.59
C LYS A 334 29.31 11.83 1.14
N LEU A 335 28.08 11.50 0.78
CA LEU A 335 27.48 12.04 -0.45
C LEU A 335 26.62 13.23 -0.05
N GLN A 336 26.86 14.39 -0.65
CA GLN A 336 26.13 15.61 -0.32
C GLN A 336 25.63 16.28 -1.60
N CYS A 337 24.40 16.76 -1.60
CA CYS A 337 23.86 17.51 -2.72
C CYS A 337 24.54 18.89 -2.84
N PRO A 338 24.66 19.43 -4.07
CA PRO A 338 24.99 20.83 -4.26
C PRO A 338 24.04 21.73 -3.46
N THR A 339 24.52 22.88 -2.95
CA THR A 339 23.64 23.78 -2.20
C THR A 339 22.44 24.21 -3.03
N GLY A 340 21.27 24.21 -2.37
CA GLY A 340 20.01 24.50 -3.02
C GLY A 340 19.41 23.29 -3.77
N MET A 341 19.87 22.07 -3.47
CA MET A 341 19.26 20.83 -3.96
C MET A 341 18.94 19.88 -2.80
N ALA A 342 17.89 19.09 -2.96
CA ALA A 342 17.49 18.05 -2.03
C ALA A 342 17.69 16.66 -2.65
N ILE A 343 17.91 15.64 -1.82
CA ILE A 343 17.94 14.25 -2.27
C ILE A 343 16.52 13.86 -2.70
N THR A 344 16.38 13.41 -3.94
CA THR A 344 15.14 12.84 -4.50
C THR A 344 15.27 11.35 -4.83
N GLY A 345 16.48 10.81 -4.74
CA GLY A 345 16.73 9.39 -4.95
C GLY A 345 18.10 8.97 -4.46
N TYR A 346 18.31 7.66 -4.40
CA TYR A 346 19.56 7.03 -3.97
C TYR A 346 19.77 5.71 -4.70
N SER A 347 21.00 5.23 -4.76
CA SER A 347 21.32 3.94 -5.35
C SER A 347 22.23 3.12 -4.45
N VAL A 348 22.12 1.80 -4.60
CA VAL A 348 22.87 0.81 -3.82
C VAL A 348 23.44 -0.29 -4.71
N ARG A 349 24.62 -0.79 -4.34
CA ARG A 349 25.23 -2.01 -4.90
C ARG A 349 25.26 -3.06 -3.80
N GLY A 350 24.35 -4.04 -3.89
CA GLY A 350 24.00 -4.88 -2.75
C GLY A 350 23.31 -4.04 -1.67
N ALA A 351 23.99 -3.84 -0.53
CA ALA A 351 23.56 -2.95 0.55
C ALA A 351 24.39 -1.65 0.62
N THR A 352 25.48 -1.55 -0.14
CA THR A 352 26.40 -0.42 -0.06
C THR A 352 25.87 0.78 -0.82
N VAL A 353 25.87 1.95 -0.20
CA VAL A 353 25.54 3.24 -0.84
C VAL A 353 26.47 3.47 -2.03
N SER A 354 25.87 3.77 -3.19
CA SER A 354 26.57 3.98 -4.46
C SER A 354 26.52 5.45 -4.88
N ALA A 355 25.33 6.04 -4.94
CA ALA A 355 25.14 7.44 -5.32
C ALA A 355 23.86 8.03 -4.71
N ILE A 356 23.77 9.36 -4.68
CA ILE A 356 22.51 10.08 -4.42
C ILE A 356 22.12 10.89 -5.65
N LEU A 357 20.81 11.02 -5.86
CA LEU A 357 20.20 11.84 -6.89
C LEU A 357 19.66 13.11 -6.26
N CYS A 358 20.18 14.25 -6.69
CA CYS A 358 19.84 15.56 -6.17
C CYS A 358 19.01 16.33 -7.19
N THR A 359 17.90 16.94 -6.75
CA THR A 359 17.06 17.81 -7.57
C THR A 359 17.00 19.21 -6.98
N ARG A 360 17.10 20.23 -7.84
CA ARG A 360 16.85 21.63 -7.48
C ARG A 360 15.35 21.94 -7.56
N PRO A 361 14.72 22.51 -6.51
CA PRO A 361 13.36 23.02 -6.62
C PRO A 361 13.29 24.22 -7.56
N ALA A 362 12.19 24.32 -8.32
CA ALA A 362 11.95 25.49 -9.15
C ALA A 362 11.49 26.67 -8.27
N GLY A 363 12.20 27.80 -8.34
CA GLY A 363 11.75 29.06 -7.76
C GLY A 363 11.76 29.17 -6.23
N ALA A 364 12.25 28.16 -5.50
CA ALA A 364 12.38 28.19 -4.05
C ALA A 364 13.84 28.05 -3.61
N ALA A 365 14.32 28.99 -2.78
CA ALA A 365 15.59 28.79 -2.08
C ALA A 365 15.39 27.73 -0.99
N LEU A 366 16.35 26.80 -0.87
CA LEU A 366 16.42 25.91 0.28
C LEU A 366 17.31 26.54 1.35
N GLY A 367 16.96 26.32 2.62
CA GLY A 367 17.78 26.75 3.74
C GLY A 367 19.15 26.06 3.75
N THR A 368 20.05 26.60 4.57
CA THR A 368 21.45 26.14 4.71
C THR A 368 21.77 25.59 6.10
N ARG A 369 20.89 25.80 7.09
CA ARG A 369 21.10 25.32 8.45
C ARG A 369 20.87 23.80 8.49
N ALA A 370 21.96 23.07 8.71
CA ALA A 370 21.96 21.61 8.71
C ALA A 370 22.26 21.01 10.08
N ARG A 371 21.84 19.76 10.28
CA ARG A 371 22.19 18.88 11.39
C ARG A 371 22.42 17.46 10.89
N THR A 372 23.32 16.74 11.54
CA THR A 372 23.57 15.33 11.26
C THR A 372 22.69 14.45 12.14
N LEU A 373 22.00 13.49 11.52
CA LEU A 373 21.23 12.45 12.18
C LEU A 373 21.95 11.12 12.05
N TRP A 374 22.43 10.59 13.17
CA TRP A 374 22.99 9.24 13.27
C TRP A 374 21.90 8.21 13.55
N PHE A 375 21.90 7.10 12.82
CA PHE A 375 20.92 6.03 12.96
C PHE A 375 21.55 4.63 12.74
N ASP A 376 22.87 4.51 12.89
CA ASP A 376 23.62 3.25 12.85
C ASP A 376 23.40 2.38 14.10
N ARG A 377 22.89 2.97 15.20
CA ARG A 377 22.73 2.31 16.52
C ARG A 377 21.33 2.45 17.14
N GLY A 378 20.40 3.04 16.41
CA GLY A 378 19.04 3.27 16.89
C GLY A 378 18.24 4.14 15.93
N ASP A 379 16.92 4.14 16.11
CA ASP A 379 16.05 5.06 15.40
C ASP A 379 16.35 6.51 15.77
N ASN A 380 16.44 7.36 14.75
CA ASN A 380 16.58 8.80 14.90
C ASN A 380 15.57 9.49 13.98
N ARG A 381 14.37 9.62 14.52
CA ARG A 381 13.17 10.06 13.80
C ARG A 381 12.43 11.12 14.63
N PRO A 382 11.55 11.93 14.02
CA PRO A 382 10.70 12.84 14.77
C PRO A 382 9.90 12.14 15.88
N ALA A 383 9.63 12.84 16.98
CA ALA A 383 8.73 12.35 18.02
C ALA A 383 7.34 12.07 17.41
N ASN A 384 6.70 10.96 17.81
CA ASN A 384 5.49 10.42 17.19
C ASN A 384 5.65 9.97 15.72
N SER A 385 6.85 9.54 15.32
CA SER A 385 7.09 9.06 13.95
C SER A 385 6.31 7.81 13.51
N THR A 386 5.71 7.12 14.48
CA THR A 386 4.76 6.03 14.24
C THR A 386 3.37 6.53 13.84
N ASP A 387 3.00 7.75 14.21
CA ASP A 387 1.65 8.31 14.02
C ASP A 387 1.70 9.59 13.18
N GLY A 388 1.33 9.46 11.90
CA GLY A 388 1.10 10.63 11.04
C GLY A 388 2.34 11.25 10.38
N THR A 389 3.53 10.67 10.58
CA THR A 389 4.76 11.13 9.91
C THR A 389 5.53 10.03 9.18
N GLY A 390 4.78 9.18 8.46
CA GLY A 390 5.30 8.21 7.51
C GLY A 390 5.37 6.77 8.03
N GLY A 391 5.15 6.52 9.32
CA GLY A 391 4.95 5.18 9.85
C GLY A 391 6.19 4.29 9.91
N GLU A 392 6.01 2.99 10.10
CA GLU A 392 7.11 2.03 10.11
C GLU A 392 7.53 1.63 8.69
N PHE A 393 8.35 2.46 8.04
CA PHE A 393 8.76 2.24 6.65
C PHE A 393 9.92 1.25 6.45
N ALA A 394 10.49 0.71 7.52
CA ALA A 394 11.62 -0.21 7.46
C ALA A 394 11.64 -1.15 8.69
N SER A 395 10.65 -2.05 8.74
CA SER A 395 10.46 -2.95 9.87
C SER A 395 11.72 -3.76 10.18
N GLY A 396 12.14 -3.77 11.45
CA GLY A 396 13.34 -4.47 11.91
C GLY A 396 14.68 -3.76 11.64
N ALA A 397 14.68 -2.60 10.96
CA ALA A 397 15.88 -1.81 10.70
C ALA A 397 15.83 -0.45 11.40
N TYR A 398 16.97 0.11 11.78
CA TYR A 398 17.02 1.48 12.29
C TYR A 398 16.78 2.51 11.18
N LYS A 399 16.17 3.64 11.52
CA LYS A 399 15.75 4.67 10.55
C LYS A 399 16.28 6.04 10.95
N GLY A 400 16.89 6.72 9.99
CA GLY A 400 17.14 8.16 10.05
C GLY A 400 16.05 8.90 9.29
N GLN A 401 15.41 9.88 9.92
CA GLN A 401 14.36 10.67 9.29
C GLN A 401 14.45 12.15 9.69
N CYS A 402 14.54 13.03 8.69
CA CYS A 402 14.49 14.47 8.90
C CYS A 402 13.09 14.93 9.35
N ASN A 403 13.01 16.10 9.99
CA ASN A 403 11.71 16.68 10.34
C ASN A 403 10.96 17.14 9.09
N ALA A 404 9.64 17.33 9.20
CA ALA A 404 8.80 17.77 8.08
C ALA A 404 9.21 19.15 7.52
N ASP A 405 9.82 20.01 8.34
CA ASP A 405 10.39 21.32 7.98
C ASP A 405 11.85 21.22 7.50
N GLU A 406 12.34 20.02 7.20
CA GLU A 406 13.70 19.76 6.71
C GLU A 406 13.69 18.93 5.41
N TYR A 407 14.85 18.84 4.76
CA TYR A 407 15.12 17.94 3.64
C TYR A 407 16.42 17.19 3.87
N ALA A 408 16.51 15.97 3.33
CA ALA A 408 17.77 15.23 3.27
C ALA A 408 18.69 15.87 2.22
N ALA A 409 19.84 16.37 2.66
CA ALA A 409 20.85 17.03 1.83
C ALA A 409 22.10 16.16 1.61
N GLY A 410 22.26 15.09 2.40
CA GLY A 410 23.41 14.19 2.29
C GLY A 410 23.22 12.88 3.05
N VAL A 411 24.04 11.89 2.70
CA VAL A 411 24.10 10.56 3.32
C VAL A 411 25.56 10.25 3.63
N ALA A 412 25.83 9.79 4.85
CA ALA A 412 27.13 9.29 5.25
C ALA A 412 27.08 7.78 5.42
N PHE A 413 28.16 7.11 5.01
CA PHE A 413 28.31 5.67 5.09
C PHE A 413 29.81 5.31 5.20
N THR A 414 30.15 4.08 5.58
CA THR A 414 31.54 3.65 5.68
C THR A 414 31.81 2.31 5.01
N ARG A 415 32.94 2.19 4.30
CA ARG A 415 33.41 0.92 3.69
C ARG A 415 34.58 0.29 4.45
N ARG A 416 34.77 0.68 5.72
CA ARG A 416 35.78 0.07 6.60
C ARG A 416 35.51 -1.42 6.77
N VAL A 417 36.55 -2.19 7.06
CA VAL A 417 36.45 -3.63 7.33
C VAL A 417 35.39 -3.87 8.41
N GLY A 418 34.43 -4.76 8.13
CA GLY A 418 33.30 -5.07 9.01
C GLY A 418 32.03 -4.26 8.76
N SER A 419 32.07 -3.23 7.90
CA SER A 419 30.87 -2.48 7.49
C SER A 419 30.25 -3.05 6.21
N SER A 420 28.92 -2.99 6.12
CA SER A 420 28.15 -3.32 4.91
C SER A 420 28.04 -2.14 3.92
N GLY A 421 28.61 -0.98 4.26
CA GLY A 421 28.54 0.22 3.42
C GLY A 421 27.16 0.88 3.38
N THR A 422 26.30 0.53 4.32
CA THR A 422 24.94 1.03 4.44
C THR A 422 24.88 2.48 4.96
N PRO A 423 23.74 3.19 4.82
CA PRO A 423 23.58 4.52 5.39
C PRO A 423 23.76 4.52 6.92
N ASP A 424 24.69 5.32 7.43
CA ASP A 424 24.97 5.48 8.87
C ASP A 424 24.41 6.80 9.43
N ALA A 425 24.41 7.85 8.62
CA ALA A 425 23.88 9.16 8.98
C ALA A 425 23.26 9.95 7.82
N LEU A 426 22.29 10.81 8.14
CA LEU A 426 21.64 11.74 7.21
C LEU A 426 22.01 13.18 7.57
N LEU A 427 22.34 13.99 6.56
CA LEU A 427 22.44 15.44 6.71
C LEU A 427 21.07 16.05 6.46
N CYS A 428 20.39 16.50 7.51
CA CYS A 428 19.08 17.15 7.42
C CYS A 428 19.26 18.66 7.43
N THR A 429 18.71 19.34 6.43
CA THR A 429 18.80 20.80 6.29
C THR A 429 17.42 21.42 6.34
N ARG A 430 17.26 22.53 7.05
CA ARG A 430 15.98 23.23 7.15
C ARG A 430 15.52 23.77 5.80
N LEU A 431 14.21 23.73 5.61
CA LEU A 431 13.52 24.48 4.57
C LEU A 431 13.60 25.99 4.91
N ALA A 432 13.47 26.84 3.89
CA ALA A 432 13.69 28.29 4.01
C ALA A 432 12.55 29.01 4.74
#